data_AF-A6MKT9-F1
#
_entry.id   AF-A6MKT9-F1
#
_cell.length_a   1.000
_cell.length_b   1.000
_cell.length_c   1.000
_cell.angle_alpha   90.00
_cell.angle_beta   90.00
_cell.angle_gamma   90.00
#
_symmetry.space_group_name_H-M   'P 1'
#
loop_
_entity.id
_entity.type
_entity.pdbx_description
1 polymer ?
#
loop_
_entity_poly.entity_id
_entity_poly.type
_entity_poly.pdbx_seq_one_letter_code
_entity_poly.pdbx_strand_id
1 'polypeptide(L)'
;ESKDSLQEPHSPALPSSPPCEVQALCHHLATGPGQLSFHKGDILRVLGRAGGDWLRCSRGPDSGLVPLAYVTLTPTPSPTPGSSQN
;
A
#
# COMPACT_ATOMS: atom_id res chain seq x y z
N GLU A 1 27.83 21.21 -22.35
CA GLU A 1 27.83 21.53 -20.91
C GLU A 1 26.62 20.88 -20.27
N SER A 2 26.63 19.71 -19.65
CA SER A 2 27.50 18.53 -19.58
C SER A 2 26.85 17.66 -18.48
N LYS A 3 26.84 16.32 -18.66
CA LYS A 3 26.42 15.27 -17.69
C LYS A 3 24.90 15.21 -17.39
N ASP A 4 24.22 14.07 -17.32
CA ASP A 4 24.57 12.66 -17.18
C ASP A 4 23.24 11.90 -17.37
N SER A 5 23.09 11.06 -18.39
CA SER A 5 23.09 9.60 -18.26
C SER A 5 21.70 8.97 -18.10
N LEU A 6 21.21 8.43 -19.23
CA LEU A 6 20.59 7.11 -19.34
C LEU A 6 19.45 6.78 -18.35
N GLN A 7 18.20 7.13 -18.69
CA GLN A 7 17.09 6.17 -18.85
C GLN A 7 15.73 6.91 -18.95
N GLU A 8 15.18 7.00 -20.16
CA GLU A 8 13.74 6.80 -20.32
C GLU A 8 13.57 5.37 -20.84
N PRO A 9 13.23 4.40 -19.98
CA PRO A 9 12.44 3.29 -20.47
C PRO A 9 11.26 3.07 -19.53
N HIS A 10 10.14 2.80 -20.17
CA HIS A 10 9.01 2.14 -19.57
C HIS A 10 9.48 0.95 -18.75
N SER A 11 9.32 1.07 -17.44
CA SER A 11 9.05 -0.06 -16.59
C SER A 11 8.08 0.46 -15.54
N PRO A 12 6.76 0.14 -15.57
CA PRO A 12 6.13 -0.14 -14.29
C PRO A 12 6.98 -1.27 -13.72
N ALA A 13 7.94 -0.92 -12.88
CA ALA A 13 8.97 -1.82 -12.37
C ALA A 13 8.28 -2.84 -11.48
N LEU A 14 7.67 -3.82 -12.14
CA LEU A 14 6.90 -4.94 -11.67
C LEU A 14 5.84 -4.61 -10.58
N PRO A 15 4.59 -5.10 -10.66
CA PRO A 15 3.90 -5.47 -9.44
C PRO A 15 4.58 -6.73 -8.84
N SER A 16 5.91 -6.72 -8.63
CA SER A 16 6.68 -7.83 -8.01
C SER A 16 6.81 -7.67 -6.50
N SER A 17 6.06 -6.74 -5.91
CA SER A 17 5.65 -6.88 -4.53
C SER A 17 4.16 -7.19 -4.58
N PRO A 18 3.69 -8.36 -4.12
CA PRO A 18 2.26 -8.58 -3.99
C PRO A 18 1.73 -7.39 -3.17
N PRO A 19 0.82 -6.58 -3.71
CA PRO A 19 0.32 -5.45 -2.98
C PRO A 19 -0.67 -6.02 -1.98
N CYS A 20 -0.14 -6.43 -0.83
CA CYS A 20 -0.91 -6.43 0.38
C CYS A 20 -1.16 -4.95 0.70
N GLU A 21 -2.04 -4.32 -0.05
CA GLU A 21 -2.59 -3.01 0.29
C GLU A 21 -3.92 -3.28 0.98
N VAL A 22 -4.20 -2.49 2.00
CA VAL A 22 -5.48 -2.54 2.69
C VAL A 22 -6.12 -1.18 2.61
N GLN A 23 -7.42 -1.17 2.36
CA GLN A 23 -8.22 0.04 2.40
C GLN A 23 -8.82 0.18 3.80
N ALA A 24 -8.62 1.34 4.41
CA ALA A 24 -9.28 1.68 5.65
C ALA A 24 -10.80 1.77 5.48
N LEU A 25 -11.55 1.07 6.33
CA LEU A 25 -13.01 1.08 6.34
C LEU A 25 -13.58 2.29 7.08
N CYS A 26 -12.83 2.82 8.06
CA CYS A 26 -13.19 3.95 8.92
C CYS A 26 -11.99 4.88 9.13
N HIS A 27 -12.24 6.07 9.69
CA HIS A 27 -11.16 6.92 10.20
C HIS A 27 -10.69 6.39 11.55
N HIS A 28 -9.38 6.35 11.74
CA HIS A 28 -8.72 5.99 12.99
C HIS A 28 -7.63 7.01 13.27
N LEU A 29 -7.56 7.48 14.51
CA LEU A 29 -6.53 8.39 14.96
C LEU A 29 -5.57 7.61 15.86
N ALA A 30 -4.28 7.67 15.56
CA ALA A 30 -3.24 7.10 16.41
C ALA A 30 -3.27 7.80 17.78
N THR A 31 -3.69 7.09 18.81
CA THR A 31 -3.75 7.59 20.20
C THR A 31 -2.59 7.09 21.06
N GLY A 32 -1.86 6.07 20.59
CA GLY A 32 -0.75 5.45 21.30
C GLY A 32 0.52 5.32 20.46
N PRO A 33 1.67 5.09 21.11
CA PRO A 33 2.96 4.94 20.46
C PRO A 33 2.93 3.71 19.53
N GLY A 34 3.19 3.95 18.24
CA GLY A 34 3.19 2.91 17.21
C GLY A 34 1.82 2.61 16.59
N GLN A 35 0.77 3.38 16.88
CA GLN A 35 -0.47 3.35 16.10
C GLN A 35 -0.36 4.23 14.85
N LEU A 36 -1.09 3.88 13.80
CA LEU A 36 -1.13 4.64 12.54
C LEU A 36 -2.45 5.39 12.39
N SER A 37 -2.39 6.68 12.06
CA SER A 37 -3.58 7.49 11.75
C SER A 37 -3.99 7.33 10.29
N PHE A 38 -5.23 6.95 10.04
CA PHE A 38 -5.76 6.73 8.69
C PHE A 38 -7.20 7.18 8.57
N HIS A 39 -7.65 7.49 7.35
CA HIS A 39 -9.03 7.90 7.09
C HIS A 39 -9.77 6.80 6.34
N LYS A 40 -11.11 6.79 6.42
CA LYS A 40 -11.93 5.90 5.59
C LYS A 40 -11.59 6.08 4.11
N GLY A 41 -11.33 4.98 3.42
CA GLY A 41 -10.93 4.96 2.01
C GLY A 41 -9.45 5.15 1.76
N ASP A 42 -8.65 5.38 2.81
CA ASP A 42 -7.21 5.53 2.68
C ASP A 42 -6.54 4.19 2.40
N ILE A 43 -5.55 4.19 1.52
CA ILE A 43 -4.81 2.99 1.11
C ILE A 43 -3.53 2.90 1.93
N LEU A 44 -3.44 1.83 2.69
CA LEU A 44 -2.36 1.54 3.62
C LEU A 44 -1.53 0.39 3.07
N ARG A 45 -0.22 0.60 2.99
CA ARG A 45 0.70 -0.45 2.53
C ARG A 45 1.02 -1.39 3.69
N VAL A 46 0.72 -2.67 3.53
CA VAL A 46 1.01 -3.67 4.58
C VAL A 46 2.50 -3.96 4.58
N LEU A 47 3.13 -3.70 5.73
CA LEU A 47 4.52 -4.07 6.02
C LEU A 47 4.61 -5.51 6.56
N GLY A 48 3.57 -5.98 7.25
CA GLY A 48 3.48 -7.35 7.75
C GLY A 48 2.37 -7.54 8.78
N ARG A 49 2.08 -8.78 9.18
CA ARG A 49 1.18 -9.06 10.31
C ARG A 49 1.94 -8.92 11.63
N ALA A 50 1.41 -8.12 12.56
CA ALA A 50 1.98 -7.96 13.89
C ALA A 50 1.55 -9.08 14.85
N GLY A 51 0.48 -9.82 14.52
CA GLY A 51 -0.02 -10.97 15.28
C GLY A 51 -1.48 -10.79 15.68
N GLY A 52 -2.23 -11.90 15.74
CA GLY A 52 -3.68 -11.88 15.97
C GLY A 52 -4.40 -11.04 14.91
N ASP A 53 -5.16 -10.05 15.36
CA ASP A 53 -5.92 -9.10 14.53
C ASP A 53 -5.22 -7.76 14.30
N TRP A 54 -3.89 -7.70 14.45
CA TRP A 54 -3.09 -6.49 14.21
C TRP A 54 -2.20 -6.61 12.97
N LEU A 55 -2.25 -5.58 12.13
CA LEU A 55 -1.48 -5.44 10.90
C LEU A 55 -0.53 -4.27 11.04
N ARG A 56 0.73 -4.45 10.66
CA ARG A 56 1.68 -3.35 10.55
C ARG A 56 1.56 -2.77 9.16
N CYS A 57 1.16 -1.51 9.08
CA CYS A 57 1.00 -0.78 7.83
C CYS A 57 1.82 0.51 7.82
N SER A 58 2.12 1.01 6.63
CA SER A 58 2.66 2.35 6.42
C SER A 58 1.74 3.18 5.55
N ARG A 59 1.59 4.45 5.92
CA ARG A 59 0.88 5.50 5.19
C ARG A 59 1.87 6.62 4.89
N GLY A 60 2.46 6.61 3.68
CA GLY A 60 3.48 7.58 3.31
C GLY A 60 4.69 7.54 4.26
N PRO A 61 5.02 8.64 4.98
CA PRO A 61 6.12 8.65 5.95
C PRO A 61 5.76 7.99 7.29
N ASP A 62 4.48 7.83 7.60
CA ASP A 62 4.02 7.28 8.87
C ASP A 62 3.90 5.76 8.81
N SER A 63 4.27 5.06 9.88
CA SER A 63 4.09 3.61 9.99
C SER A 63 3.63 3.21 11.39
N GLY A 64 2.78 2.19 11.46
CA GLY A 64 2.20 1.77 12.73
C GLY A 64 1.32 0.55 12.61
N LEU A 65 0.71 0.19 13.73
CA LEU A 65 -0.18 -0.93 13.91
C LEU A 65 -1.62 -0.47 13.67
N VAL A 66 -2.32 -1.21 12.81
CA VAL A 66 -3.73 -1.02 12.48
C VAL A 66 -4.51 -2.31 12.73
N PRO A 67 -5.71 -2.23 13.31
CA PRO A 67 -6.56 -3.42 13.46
C PRO A 67 -7.01 -3.92 12.10
N LEU A 68 -6.93 -5.23 11.85
CA LEU A 68 -7.52 -5.87 10.66
C LEU A 68 -9.02 -5.61 10.59
N ALA A 69 -9.71 -5.46 11.72
CA ALA A 69 -11.13 -5.12 11.74
C ALA A 69 -11.45 -3.77 11.09
N TYR A 70 -10.48 -2.85 11.00
CA TYR A 70 -10.68 -1.49 10.50
C TYR A 70 -10.19 -1.33 9.06
N VAL A 71 -9.58 -2.37 8.49
CA VAL A 71 -8.98 -2.34 7.16
C VAL A 71 -9.39 -3.58 6.37
N THR A 72 -9.61 -3.44 5.07
CA THR A 72 -9.95 -4.57 4.19
C THR A 72 -8.84 -4.78 3.19
N LEU A 73 -8.45 -6.03 2.93
CA LEU A 73 -7.50 -6.34 1.85
C LEU A 73 -8.15 -5.93 0.53
N THR A 74 -7.56 -4.97 -0.15
CA THR A 74 -7.96 -4.66 -1.53
C THR A 74 -7.30 -5.71 -2.41
N PRO A 75 -8.05 -6.65 -3.02
CA PRO A 75 -7.47 -7.47 -4.07
C PRO A 75 -6.98 -6.49 -5.13
N THR A 76 -5.68 -6.53 -5.44
CA THR A 76 -5.13 -5.74 -6.54
C THR A 76 -6.08 -5.84 -7.73
N PRO A 77 -6.55 -4.73 -8.32
CA PRO A 77 -7.15 -4.82 -9.62
C PRO A 77 -6.04 -5.33 -10.54
N SER A 78 -6.08 -6.61 -10.88
CA SER A 78 -5.20 -7.20 -11.87
C SER A 78 -5.24 -6.28 -13.09
N PRO A 79 -4.12 -5.64 -13.49
CA PRO A 79 -4.09 -4.98 -14.77
C PRO A 79 -4.13 -6.11 -15.79
N THR A 80 -5.30 -6.43 -16.31
CA THR A 80 -5.47 -7.40 -17.39
C THR A 80 -4.54 -6.96 -18.53
N PRO A 81 -3.45 -7.69 -18.82
CA PRO A 81 -2.64 -7.41 -19.99
C PRO A 81 -3.29 -8.18 -21.14
N GLY A 82 -4.20 -7.53 -21.88
CA GLY A 82 -4.83 -8.22 -23.01
C GLY A 82 -6.10 -7.59 -23.52
N SER A 83 -5.95 -6.55 -24.34
CA SER A 83 -6.73 -6.44 -25.58
C SER A 83 -5.84 -5.75 -26.60
N SER A 84 -4.85 -6.53 -27.05
CA SER A 84 -4.24 -6.37 -28.35
C SER A 84 -5.35 -6.55 -29.39
N GLN A 85 -5.90 -5.46 -29.92
CA GLN A 85 -6.75 -5.54 -31.09
C GLN A 85 -5.96 -5.04 -32.30
N ASN A 86 -5.56 -6.01 -33.12
CA ASN A 86 -5.13 -5.84 -34.50
C ASN A 86 -6.28 -5.35 -35.37
#